data_AF-A0A9D6AHF1-F1
#
_entry.id   AF-A0A9D6AHF1-F1
#
_cell.length_a   1.000
_cell.length_b   1.000
_cell.length_c   1.000
_cell.angle_alpha   90.00
_cell.angle_beta   90.00
_cell.angle_gamma   90.00
#
_symmetry.space_group_name_H-M   'P 1'
#
loop_
_entity.id
_entity.type
_entity.pdbx_description
1 polymer ?
#
loop_
_entity_poly.entity_id
_entity_poly.type
_entity_poly.pdbx_seq_one_letter_code
_entity_poly.pdbx_strand_id
1 'polypeptide(L)'
;MADLFENPAGLDGFEFVEFCALEKNVLEPVFEVMGFTRIAKHRSKDVHLWRQGQINLIINYEPKSAAWYFAREHGPSACGMAFRVKDARQAYDHLLSKGAEPVAV
;
A
#
# COMPACT_ATOMS: atom_id res chain seq x y z
N MET A 1 16.22 -24.92 2.02
CA MET A 1 15.09 -25.26 2.91
C MET A 1 13.87 -25.35 2.03
N ALA A 2 13.25 -26.54 1.95
CA ALA A 2 11.93 -26.64 1.34
C ALA A 2 10.93 -25.94 2.27
N ASP A 3 10.09 -25.08 1.72
CA ASP A 3 9.02 -24.42 2.46
C ASP A 3 8.14 -25.50 3.11
N LEU A 4 7.89 -25.42 4.43
CA LEU A 4 7.10 -26.43 5.17
C LEU A 4 5.62 -26.43 4.76
N PHE A 5 5.17 -25.40 4.06
CA PHE A 5 3.79 -25.18 3.64
C PHE A 5 3.74 -24.73 2.17
N GLU A 6 2.62 -25.01 1.50
CA GLU A 6 2.40 -24.52 0.13
C GLU A 6 2.26 -22.99 0.12
N ASN A 7 3.01 -22.33 -0.76
CA ASN A 7 2.93 -20.88 -1.02
C ASN A 7 2.52 -20.62 -2.48
N PRO A 8 1.26 -20.91 -2.86
CA PRO A 8 0.84 -20.90 -4.26
C PRO A 8 0.76 -19.49 -4.87
N ALA A 9 0.58 -18.46 -4.05
CA ALA A 9 0.65 -17.06 -4.47
C ALA A 9 2.10 -16.52 -4.52
N GLY A 10 3.09 -17.33 -4.09
CA GLY A 10 4.49 -16.94 -4.09
C GLY A 10 4.80 -15.71 -3.23
N LEU A 11 4.09 -15.53 -2.12
CA LEU A 11 4.25 -14.41 -1.19
C LEU A 11 5.67 -14.34 -0.63
N ASP A 12 6.22 -13.13 -0.56
CA ASP A 12 7.56 -12.82 -0.08
C ASP A 12 7.55 -11.60 0.86
N GLY A 13 6.54 -11.54 1.73
CA GLY A 13 6.36 -10.48 2.71
C GLY A 13 5.70 -9.20 2.16
N PHE A 14 5.79 -8.13 2.95
CA PHE A 14 5.16 -6.85 2.64
C PHE A 14 6.03 -5.98 1.74
N GLU A 15 5.38 -5.29 0.79
CA GLU A 15 6.03 -4.27 -0.02
C GLU A 15 5.75 -2.85 0.52
N PHE A 16 4.47 -2.50 0.75
CA PHE A 16 4.09 -1.23 1.37
C PHE A 16 2.72 -1.29 2.04
N VAL A 17 2.46 -0.29 2.89
CA VAL A 17 1.10 0.09 3.35
C VAL A 17 0.80 1.50 2.83
N GLU A 18 -0.39 1.69 2.29
CA GLU A 18 -0.87 2.97 1.77
C GLU A 18 -1.91 3.57 2.73
N PHE A 19 -1.69 4.84 3.09
CA PHE A 19 -2.53 5.63 3.95
C PHE A 19 -3.15 6.79 3.17
N CYS A 20 -4.34 7.22 3.59
CA CYS A 20 -5.05 8.35 3.02
C CYS A 20 -5.55 9.29 4.12
N ALA A 21 -5.71 10.57 3.80
CA ALA A 21 -6.41 11.55 4.61
C ALA A 21 -6.95 12.68 3.71
N LEU A 22 -7.98 13.41 4.15
CA LEU A 22 -8.52 14.56 3.40
C LEU A 22 -7.66 15.81 3.56
N GLU A 23 -7.04 15.97 4.72
CA GLU A 23 -6.20 17.11 5.06
C GLU A 23 -4.73 16.67 5.15
N LYS A 24 -3.84 17.52 4.62
CA LYS A 24 -2.39 17.32 4.72
C LYS A 24 -1.91 17.65 6.12
N ASN A 25 -0.73 17.15 6.47
CA ASN A 25 -0.08 17.32 7.78
C ASN A 25 -0.79 16.62 8.95
N VAL A 26 -1.73 15.72 8.67
CA VAL A 26 -2.36 14.88 9.71
C VAL A 26 -1.55 13.60 9.94
N LEU A 27 -0.97 13.03 8.89
CA LEU A 27 -0.25 11.75 8.94
C LEU A 27 1.26 11.94 9.05
N GLU A 28 1.79 13.00 8.44
CA GLU A 28 3.22 13.32 8.40
C GLU A 28 3.85 13.42 9.80
N PRO A 29 3.27 14.14 10.77
CA PRO A 29 3.86 14.22 12.12
C PRO A 29 3.93 12.85 12.81
N VAL A 30 2.95 11.97 12.58
CA VAL A 30 2.93 10.61 13.14
C VAL A 30 4.06 9.78 12.53
N PHE A 31 4.25 9.89 11.22
CA PHE A 31 5.30 9.13 10.51
C PHE A 31 6.70 9.60 10.93
N GLU A 32 6.90 10.90 11.09
CA GLU A 32 8.14 11.49 11.59
C GLU A 32 8.45 11.01 13.02
N VAL A 33 7.47 11.01 13.93
CA VAL A 33 7.63 10.50 15.30
C VAL A 33 7.95 9.00 15.32
N MET A 34 7.40 8.22 14.38
CA MET A 34 7.74 6.81 14.20
C MET A 34 9.12 6.57 13.56
N GLY A 35 9.84 7.63 13.17
CA GLY A 35 11.18 7.53 12.58
C GLY A 35 11.21 7.32 11.06
N PHE A 36 10.11 7.57 10.36
CA PHE A 36 10.08 7.56 8.90
C PHE A 36 10.53 8.89 8.32
N THR A 37 11.20 8.81 7.18
CA THR A 37 11.58 9.99 6.39
C THR A 37 10.84 9.99 5.06
N ARG A 38 10.32 11.14 4.65
CA ARG A 38 9.80 11.32 3.30
C ARG A 38 10.96 11.32 2.30
N ILE A 39 11.00 10.31 1.44
CA ILE A 39 12.12 10.12 0.49
C ILE A 39 11.77 10.46 -0.96
N ALA A 40 10.47 10.48 -1.31
CA ALA A 40 10.06 10.80 -2.67
C ALA A 40 8.63 11.37 -2.75
N LYS A 41 8.32 11.97 -3.90
CA LYS A 41 6.99 12.37 -4.33
C LYS A 41 6.69 11.68 -5.65
N HIS A 42 5.45 11.21 -5.84
CA HIS A 42 5.03 10.65 -7.11
C HIS A 42 5.10 11.71 -8.22
N ARG A 43 5.51 11.31 -9.43
CA ARG A 43 5.79 12.23 -10.55
C ARG A 43 4.58 13.06 -11.02
N SER A 44 3.37 12.56 -10.83
CA SER A 44 2.14 13.17 -11.37
C SER A 44 0.94 13.18 -10.43
N LYS A 45 1.02 12.50 -9.28
CA LYS A 45 -0.08 12.37 -8.32
C LYS A 45 0.33 13.02 -7.01
N ASP A 46 -0.64 13.43 -6.20
CA ASP A 46 -0.39 13.96 -4.86
C ASP A 46 -0.13 12.83 -3.86
N VAL A 47 0.98 12.12 -4.07
CA VAL A 47 1.35 10.92 -3.32
C VAL A 47 2.79 11.04 -2.83
N HIS A 48 3.04 10.70 -1.57
CA HIS A 48 4.33 10.79 -0.91
C HIS A 48 4.81 9.40 -0.49
N LEU A 49 6.09 9.11 -0.71
CA LEU A 49 6.74 7.89 -0.22
C LEU A 49 7.57 8.21 1.02
N TRP A 50 7.31 7.46 2.08
CA TRP A 50 8.00 7.50 3.36
C TRP A 50 8.70 6.17 3.61
N ARG A 51 9.92 6.22 4.14
CA ARG A 51 10.74 5.02 4.35
C ARG A 51 11.50 5.06 5.67
N GLN A 52 11.57 3.90 6.31
CA GLN A 52 12.46 3.60 7.42
C GLN A 52 13.05 2.20 7.18
N GLY A 53 14.37 2.12 6.95
CA GLY A 53 15.00 0.87 6.53
C GLY A 53 14.35 0.31 5.26
N GLN A 54 13.75 -0.88 5.36
CA GLN A 54 13.06 -1.57 4.26
C GLN A 54 11.54 -1.37 4.25
N ILE A 55 10.98 -0.62 5.21
CA ILE A 55 9.53 -0.41 5.34
C ILE A 55 9.14 0.79 4.47
N ASN A 56 8.14 0.59 3.61
CA ASN A 56 7.56 1.64 2.78
C ASN A 56 6.15 1.99 3.27
N LEU A 57 5.94 3.27 3.58
CA LEU A 57 4.63 3.84 3.79
C LEU A 57 4.33 4.83 2.66
N ILE A 58 3.14 4.74 2.09
CA ILE A 58 2.66 5.69 1.09
C ILE A 58 1.58 6.56 1.74
N ILE A 59 1.62 7.87 1.52
CA ILE A 59 0.49 8.75 1.82
C ILE A 59 -0.10 9.22 0.49
N ASN A 60 -1.38 8.98 0.28
CA ASN A 60 -2.11 9.32 -0.93
C ASN A 60 -3.18 10.38 -0.65
N TYR A 61 -2.96 11.57 -1.20
CA TYR A 61 -3.86 12.72 -1.16
C TYR A 61 -4.54 12.99 -2.52
N GLU A 62 -4.41 12.07 -3.49
CA GLU A 62 -4.90 12.27 -4.85
C GLU A 62 -6.44 12.41 -4.86
N PRO A 63 -6.99 13.56 -5.25
CA PRO A 63 -8.42 13.80 -5.20
C PRO A 63 -9.18 12.93 -6.21
N LYS A 64 -10.43 12.59 -5.90
CA LYS A 64 -11.31 11.76 -6.76
C LYS A 64 -10.73 10.38 -7.11
N SER A 65 -9.82 9.87 -6.27
CA SER A 65 -9.29 8.51 -6.35
C SER A 65 -9.98 7.58 -5.34
N ALA A 66 -9.73 6.28 -5.43
CA ALA A 66 -10.21 5.31 -4.44
C ALA A 66 -9.77 5.68 -3.01
N ALA A 67 -8.51 6.09 -2.82
CA ALA A 67 -7.98 6.56 -1.55
C ALA A 67 -8.73 7.80 -1.02
N TRP A 68 -9.12 8.72 -1.92
CA TRP A 68 -9.89 9.90 -1.53
C TRP A 68 -11.29 9.56 -1.05
N TYR A 69 -12.01 8.67 -1.75
CA TYR A 69 -13.32 8.22 -1.30
C TYR A 69 -13.23 7.45 0.03
N PHE A 70 -12.22 6.58 0.17
CA PHE A 70 -11.97 5.86 1.42
C PHE A 70 -11.72 6.83 2.60
N ALA A 71 -10.90 7.86 2.39
CA ALA A 71 -10.64 8.88 3.41
C ALA A 71 -11.90 9.68 3.81
N ARG A 72 -12.84 9.87 2.88
CA ARG A 72 -14.12 10.55 3.19
C ARG A 72 -15.03 9.72 4.09
N GLU A 73 -14.96 8.41 3.98
CA GLU A 73 -15.78 7.49 4.76
C GLU A 73 -15.13 7.17 6.11
N HIS A 74 -13.80 7.02 6.15
CA HIS A 74 -13.09 6.47 7.31
C HIS A 74 -12.13 7.46 8.00
N GLY A 75 -11.91 8.64 7.42
CA GLY A 75 -10.92 9.60 7.93
C GLY A 75 -9.47 9.19 7.63
N PRO A 76 -8.49 9.67 8.41
CA PRO A 76 -7.09 9.25 8.28
C PRO A 76 -6.92 7.76 8.61
N SER A 77 -6.58 6.94 7.61
CA SER A 77 -6.56 5.49 7.76
C SER A 77 -5.68 4.79 6.72
N ALA A 78 -5.36 3.51 6.95
CA ALA A 78 -4.76 2.65 5.92
C ALA A 78 -5.83 2.23 4.90
N CYS A 79 -5.64 2.58 3.63
CA CYS A 79 -6.59 2.32 2.54
C CYS A 79 -6.09 1.31 1.52
N GLY A 80 -4.82 0.89 1.60
CA GLY A 80 -4.23 -0.07 0.68
C GLY A 80 -3.02 -0.78 1.29
N MET A 81 -2.68 -1.93 0.72
CA MET A 81 -1.48 -2.69 1.07
C MET A 81 -0.97 -3.46 -0.15
N ALA A 82 0.33 -3.72 -0.17
CA ALA A 82 0.96 -4.52 -1.21
C ALA A 82 1.84 -5.62 -0.61
N PHE A 83 1.80 -6.78 -1.25
CA PHE A 83 2.69 -7.91 -0.97
C PHE A 83 3.73 -8.03 -2.07
N ARG A 84 4.94 -8.45 -1.68
CA ARG A 84 5.91 -8.96 -2.64
C ARG A 84 5.47 -10.35 -3.06
N VAL A 85 5.58 -10.62 -4.35
CA VAL A 85 5.29 -11.92 -4.94
C VAL A 85 6.36 -12.26 -5.98
N LYS A 86 6.69 -13.54 -6.10
CA LYS A 86 7.70 -14.02 -7.08
C LYS A 86 7.27 -13.76 -8.53
N ASP A 87 5.99 -13.95 -8.83
CA ASP A 87 5.40 -13.67 -10.15
C ASP A 87 4.01 -13.04 -9.93
N ALA A 88 3.87 -11.77 -10.31
CA ALA A 88 2.64 -11.01 -10.10
C ALA A 88 1.47 -11.52 -10.93
N ARG A 89 1.71 -12.00 -12.16
CA ARG A 89 0.63 -12.52 -13.03
C ARG A 89 0.13 -13.86 -12.49
N GLN A 90 1.05 -14.76 -12.16
CA GLN A 90 0.69 -16.04 -11.56
C GLN A 90 -0.06 -15.87 -10.24
N ALA A 91 0.41 -14.97 -9.36
CA ALA A 91 -0.25 -14.71 -8.08
C ALA A 91 -1.66 -14.14 -8.29
N TYR A 92 -1.81 -13.19 -9.21
CA TYR A 92 -3.09 -12.59 -9.54
C TYR A 92 -4.09 -13.61 -10.10
N ASP A 93 -3.69 -14.40 -11.10
CA ASP A 93 -4.55 -15.43 -11.71
C ASP A 93 -4.94 -16.50 -10.68
N HIS A 94 -4.01 -16.89 -9.80
CA HIS A 94 -4.28 -17.81 -8.71
C HIS A 94 -5.35 -17.24 -7.75
N LEU A 95 -5.20 -16.00 -7.30
CA LEU A 95 -6.17 -15.37 -6.39
C LEU A 95 -7.56 -15.26 -7.01
N LEU A 96 -7.65 -14.89 -8.30
CA LEU A 96 -8.93 -14.88 -9.02
C LEU A 96 -9.56 -16.28 -9.11
N SER A 97 -8.76 -17.32 -9.35
CA SER A 97 -9.25 -18.71 -9.35
C SER A 97 -9.79 -19.17 -7.98
N LYS A 98 -9.40 -18.48 -6.90
CA LYS A 98 -9.88 -18.71 -5.53
C LYS A 98 -11.04 -17.80 -5.13
N GLY A 99 -11.56 -16.99 -6.05
CA GLY A 99 -12.73 -16.14 -5.81
C GLY A 99 -12.40 -14.73 -5.30
N ALA A 100 -11.14 -14.28 -5.43
CA ALA A 100 -10.82 -12.88 -5.16
C ALA A 100 -11.50 -11.95 -6.18
N GLU A 101 -11.87 -10.75 -5.72
CA GLU A 101 -12.44 -9.71 -6.58
C GLU A 101 -11.33 -8.79 -7.12
N PRO A 102 -11.23 -8.60 -8.45
CA PRO A 102 -10.25 -7.68 -9.02
C PRO A 102 -10.65 -6.23 -8.77
N VAL A 103 -9.70 -5.42 -8.28
CA VAL A 103 -9.89 -3.97 -8.20
C VAL A 103 -9.57 -3.37 -9.56
N ALA A 104 -10.59 -2.87 -10.26
CA ALA A 104 -10.41 -2.09 -11.49
C ALA A 104 -9.98 -0.66 -11.13
N VAL A 105 -8.83 -0.22 -11.65
CA VAL A 105 -8.25 1.13 -11.49
C VAL A 105 -8.30 1.92 -12.78
#